data_AF-A0A8J9YUW6-F1
#
_entry.id   AF-A0A8J9YUW6-F1
#
_cell.length_a   1.000
_cell.length_b   1.000
_cell.length_c   1.000
_cell.angle_alpha   90.00
_cell.angle_beta   90.00
_cell.angle_gamma   90.00
#
_symmetry.space_group_name_H-M   'P 1'
#
loop_
_entity.id
_entity.type
_entity.pdbx_description
1 polymer ?
#
loop_
_entity_poly.entity_id
_entity_poly.type
_entity_poly.pdbx_seq_one_letter_code
_entity_poly.pdbx_strand_id
1 'polypeptide(L)'
;MHALAKVLRFRQIYTSQQLGSVLNLAETKVPWSAQAVPIRGRPLLVGSDSPKFPEFLAPPREGFPFVYESAGDVSATTPEECASSMSKVINELLRKRDEGGVLFQGLPISTSEEFSRVVQNLGLKVSLYVGNAIRHQTNDFVYSASDQPPEWYIEAHNELAYTNYFPEKPPRPGAGGESVITDVRDILPRLDGDVVEKFRRLGIMYTHYVPTRTPGALAAKG
;
A
#
# COMPACT_ATOMS: atom_id res chain seq x y z
N MET A 1 -8.21 -8.22 -37.60
CA MET A 1 -9.47 -7.76 -36.98
C MET A 1 -9.10 -6.97 -35.74
N HIS A 2 -9.59 -5.73 -35.64
CA HIS A 2 -9.27 -4.78 -34.57
C HIS A 2 -9.92 -5.21 -33.25
N ALA A 3 -9.14 -5.39 -32.19
CA ALA A 3 -9.65 -5.59 -30.84
C ALA A 3 -9.49 -4.27 -30.05
N LEU A 4 -10.63 -3.74 -29.62
CA LEU A 4 -10.78 -2.46 -28.93
C LEU A 4 -10.06 -2.44 -27.58
N ALA A 5 -9.08 -1.55 -27.43
CA ALA A 5 -8.60 -1.09 -26.13
C ALA A 5 -9.67 -0.16 -25.51
N LYS A 6 -10.44 -0.66 -24.54
CA LYS A 6 -11.29 0.19 -23.69
C LYS A 6 -10.40 0.93 -22.69
N VAL A 7 -9.95 2.12 -23.08
CA VAL A 7 -9.35 3.10 -22.18
C VAL A 7 -10.46 3.66 -21.28
N LEU A 8 -10.48 3.27 -20.01
CA LEU A 8 -11.30 3.90 -18.96
C LEU A 8 -10.78 5.32 -18.73
N ARG A 9 -11.39 6.30 -19.40
CA ARG A 9 -11.16 7.72 -19.15
C ARG A 9 -11.81 8.11 -17.82
N PHE A 10 -11.00 8.41 -16.82
CA PHE A 10 -11.47 9.05 -15.59
C PHE A 10 -11.82 10.51 -15.90
N ARG A 11 -13.10 10.89 -15.75
CA ARG A 11 -13.55 12.30 -15.76
C ARG A 11 -13.26 12.90 -14.38
N GLN A 12 -12.33 13.85 -14.35
CA GLN A 12 -12.04 14.67 -13.19
C GLN A 12 -13.08 15.80 -13.11
N ILE A 13 -13.82 15.91 -12.00
CA ILE A 13 -14.60 17.10 -11.68
C ILE A 13 -13.63 18.04 -10.97
N TYR A 14 -13.23 19.12 -11.64
CA TYR A 14 -12.41 20.16 -11.04
C TYR A 14 -13.31 21.07 -10.21
N THR A 15 -13.25 20.98 -8.89
CA THR A 15 -13.68 22.08 -8.03
C THR A 15 -12.46 22.98 -7.84
N SER A 16 -12.50 24.19 -8.38
CA SER A 16 -11.44 25.18 -8.21
C SER A 16 -11.41 25.64 -6.74
N GLN A 17 -10.44 25.16 -5.97
CA GLN A 17 -10.04 25.79 -4.73
C GLN A 17 -8.67 26.47 -4.91
N GLN A 18 -8.55 27.67 -4.34
CA GLN A 18 -7.41 28.58 -4.46
C GLN A 18 -6.08 27.86 -4.17
N LEU A 19 -5.05 28.16 -4.99
CA LEU A 19 -3.68 27.69 -4.75
C LEU A 19 -3.15 28.30 -3.44
N GLY A 20 -3.24 27.53 -2.36
CA GLY A 20 -2.33 27.66 -1.22
C GLY A 20 -0.89 27.42 -1.67
N SER A 21 0.06 27.80 -0.83
CA SER A 21 1.49 27.64 -1.13
C SER A 21 1.78 26.16 -1.40
N VAL A 22 2.35 25.85 -2.57
CA VAL A 22 2.61 24.46 -2.96
C VAL A 22 3.90 24.03 -2.28
N LEU A 23 3.82 23.06 -1.38
CA LEU A 23 4.98 22.42 -0.80
C LEU A 23 5.83 21.79 -1.92
N ASN A 24 7.12 22.15 -1.97
CA ASN A 24 8.02 21.61 -2.98
C ASN A 24 8.53 20.23 -2.54
N LEU A 25 8.03 19.17 -3.18
CA LEU A 25 8.48 17.80 -2.97
C LEU A 25 9.51 17.41 -4.01
N ALA A 26 10.68 16.99 -3.57
CA ALA A 26 11.77 16.52 -4.42
C ALA A 26 11.93 15.00 -4.31
N GLU A 27 12.21 14.35 -5.43
CA GLU A 27 12.59 12.92 -5.44
C GLU A 27 13.95 12.77 -4.75
N THR A 28 14.00 12.00 -3.66
CA THR A 28 15.22 11.75 -2.88
C THR A 28 15.70 10.33 -3.11
N LYS A 29 17.01 10.16 -3.37
CA LYS A 29 17.63 8.83 -3.38
C LYS A 29 17.95 8.40 -1.96
N VAL A 30 17.32 7.31 -1.51
CA VAL A 30 17.59 6.73 -0.19
C VAL A 30 18.58 5.56 -0.33
N PRO A 31 19.69 5.56 0.43
CA PRO A 31 20.61 4.42 0.46
C PRO A 31 20.03 3.28 1.30
N TRP A 32 19.23 2.42 0.66
CA TRP A 32 18.53 1.31 1.33
C TRP A 32 19.46 0.23 1.92
N SER A 33 20.71 0.15 1.46
CA SER A 33 21.66 -0.91 1.79
C SER A 33 22.08 -0.98 3.27
N ALA A 34 21.63 -0.04 4.11
CA ALA A 34 22.00 0.02 5.52
C ALA A 34 21.15 -0.87 6.44
N GLN A 35 20.04 -1.46 5.98
CA GLN A 35 19.11 -2.20 6.83
C GLN A 35 18.98 -3.67 6.40
N ALA A 36 19.82 -4.54 6.95
CA ALA A 36 19.67 -5.98 6.79
C ALA A 36 18.59 -6.49 7.76
N VAL A 37 17.49 -7.00 7.21
CA VAL A 37 16.36 -7.53 7.99
C VAL A 37 16.38 -9.06 7.92
N PRO A 38 16.79 -9.78 8.99
CA PRO A 38 16.84 -11.24 8.97
C PRO A 38 15.43 -11.83 8.99
N ILE A 39 15.15 -12.78 8.09
CA ILE A 39 13.81 -13.39 7.93
C ILE A 39 13.78 -14.92 8.02
N ARG A 40 14.89 -15.62 7.78
CA ARG A 40 14.96 -17.07 8.00
C ARG A 40 14.84 -17.40 9.49
N GLY A 41 14.07 -18.42 9.83
CA GLY A 41 13.84 -18.87 11.20
C GLY A 41 12.92 -17.96 12.04
N ARG A 42 12.31 -16.92 11.45
CA ARG A 42 11.30 -16.11 12.13
C ARG A 42 10.12 -17.00 12.56
N PRO A 43 9.79 -17.09 13.86
CA PRO A 43 8.63 -17.88 14.31
C PRO A 43 7.36 -17.45 13.56
N LEU A 44 6.49 -18.39 13.18
CA LEU A 44 5.21 -18.14 12.52
C LEU A 44 5.27 -17.52 11.10
N LEU A 45 6.45 -17.22 10.56
CA LEU A 45 6.61 -16.87 9.14
C LEU A 45 6.64 -18.15 8.30
N VAL A 46 5.71 -18.28 7.36
CA VAL A 46 5.53 -19.52 6.57
C VAL A 46 6.80 -19.84 5.75
N GLY A 47 7.30 -21.06 5.91
CA GLY A 47 8.46 -21.58 5.18
C GLY A 47 9.81 -21.04 5.67
N SER A 48 9.84 -20.18 6.69
CA SER A 48 11.08 -19.59 7.21
C SER A 48 12.05 -20.60 7.84
N ASP A 49 11.57 -21.80 8.19
CA ASP A 49 12.33 -22.94 8.69
C ASP A 49 13.12 -23.67 7.58
N SER A 50 12.79 -23.42 6.31
CA SER A 50 13.47 -24.05 5.18
C SER A 50 14.89 -23.51 4.98
N PRO A 51 15.89 -24.37 4.71
CA PRO A 51 17.23 -23.91 4.34
C PRO A 51 17.26 -23.16 3.00
N LYS A 52 16.21 -23.28 2.18
CA LYS A 52 16.05 -22.55 0.91
C LYS A 52 15.36 -21.19 1.10
N PHE A 53 14.83 -20.88 2.29
CA PHE A 53 14.22 -19.60 2.56
C PHE A 53 15.30 -18.50 2.58
N PRO A 54 15.07 -17.29 2.04
CA PRO A 54 16.08 -16.24 2.06
C PRO A 54 16.50 -15.89 3.50
N GLU A 55 17.79 -15.63 3.72
CA GLU A 55 18.29 -15.28 5.04
C GLU A 55 17.85 -13.87 5.47
N PHE A 56 17.83 -12.94 4.50
CA PHE A 56 17.46 -11.54 4.69
C PHE A 56 16.37 -11.11 3.72
N LEU A 57 15.57 -10.13 4.11
CA LEU A 57 14.66 -9.42 3.22
C LEU A 57 15.46 -8.73 2.11
N ALA A 58 14.98 -8.81 0.87
CA ALA A 58 15.61 -8.11 -0.24
C ALA A 58 15.52 -6.59 -0.02
N PRO A 59 16.58 -5.82 -0.33
CA PRO A 59 16.48 -4.37 -0.32
C PRO A 59 15.49 -3.90 -1.41
N PRO A 60 14.88 -2.72 -1.24
CA PRO A 60 14.14 -2.06 -2.31
C PRO A 60 14.99 -1.93 -3.58
N ARG A 61 14.35 -2.10 -4.74
CA ARG A 61 15.03 -1.95 -6.04
C ARG A 61 15.33 -0.48 -6.31
N GLU A 62 16.29 -0.22 -7.19
CA GLU A 62 16.53 1.15 -7.64
C GLU A 62 15.25 1.72 -8.26
N GLY A 63 14.85 2.91 -7.80
CA GLY A 63 13.63 3.57 -8.26
C GLY A 63 12.32 2.92 -7.78
N PHE A 64 12.29 2.04 -6.78
CA PHE A 64 11.02 1.62 -6.17
C PHE A 64 11.16 1.16 -4.71
N PRO A 65 10.36 1.73 -3.79
CA PRO A 65 9.40 2.81 -4.02
C PRO A 65 10.13 4.12 -4.32
N PHE A 66 9.46 5.03 -5.05
CA PHE A 66 9.96 6.40 -5.16
C PHE A 66 9.85 7.08 -3.80
N VAL A 67 10.87 7.82 -3.40
CA VAL A 67 10.85 8.57 -2.14
C VAL A 67 10.81 10.05 -2.46
N TYR A 68 9.88 10.77 -1.84
CA TYR A 68 9.74 12.22 -1.96
C TYR A 68 9.78 12.88 -0.59
N GLU A 69 10.60 13.91 -0.47
CA GLU A 69 10.79 14.70 0.74
C GLU A 69 10.54 16.18 0.48
N SER A 70 10.24 16.95 1.52
CA SER A 70 10.19 18.40 1.41
C SER A 70 11.58 18.97 1.16
N ALA A 71 11.70 19.85 0.16
CA ALA A 71 12.93 20.59 -0.12
C ALA A 71 13.06 21.89 0.72
N GLY A 72 12.13 22.17 1.63
CA GLY A 72 12.08 23.38 2.44
C GLY A 72 11.49 23.18 3.84
N ASP A 73 11.39 24.27 4.60
CA ASP A 73 10.76 24.24 5.92
C ASP A 73 9.26 23.89 5.80
N VAL A 74 8.84 22.90 6.57
CA VAL A 74 7.48 22.37 6.59
C VAL A 74 6.67 22.83 7.80
N SER A 75 7.28 23.58 8.72
CA SER A 75 6.70 23.91 10.03
C SER A 75 5.33 24.63 9.94
N ALA A 76 5.13 25.43 8.89
CA ALA A 76 3.88 26.15 8.63
C ALA A 76 2.96 25.46 7.61
N THR A 77 3.33 24.29 7.10
CA THR A 77 2.56 23.62 6.03
C THR A 77 1.34 22.89 6.59
N THR A 78 0.19 23.12 5.96
CA THR A 78 -1.06 22.46 6.33
C THR A 78 -1.20 21.06 5.73
N PRO A 79 -2.05 20.18 6.30
CA PRO A 79 -2.42 18.91 5.69
C PRO A 79 -2.94 19.04 4.25
N GLU A 80 -3.71 20.08 3.94
CA GLU A 80 -4.28 20.31 2.61
C GLU A 80 -3.20 20.69 1.58
N GLU A 81 -2.20 21.49 1.98
CA GLU A 81 -1.05 21.82 1.13
C GLU A 81 -0.16 20.58 0.88
N CYS A 82 0.02 19.74 1.90
CA CYS A 82 0.66 18.44 1.75
C CYS A 82 -0.11 17.58 0.72
N ALA A 83 -1.43 17.48 0.87
CA ALA A 83 -2.27 16.69 -0.02
C ALA A 83 -2.20 17.18 -1.47
N SER A 84 -2.26 18.49 -1.71
CA SER A 84 -2.12 19.07 -3.05
C SER A 84 -0.79 18.71 -3.70
N SER A 85 0.29 18.74 -2.92
CA SER A 85 1.65 18.46 -3.40
C SER A 85 1.86 16.96 -3.64
N MET A 86 1.41 16.11 -2.71
CA MET A 86 1.39 14.65 -2.87
C MET A 86 0.57 14.24 -4.09
N SER A 87 -0.58 14.86 -4.32
CA SER A 87 -1.45 14.57 -5.48
C SER A 87 -0.76 14.83 -6.81
N LYS A 88 0.08 15.89 -6.90
CA LYS A 88 0.86 16.18 -8.10
C LYS A 88 1.87 15.07 -8.37
N VAL A 89 2.62 14.67 -7.35
CA VAL A 89 3.60 13.56 -7.43
C VAL A 89 2.91 12.25 -7.79
N ILE A 90 1.82 11.88 -7.12
CA ILE A 90 1.06 10.65 -7.39
C ILE A 90 0.58 10.62 -8.83
N ASN A 91 -0.01 11.71 -9.33
CA ASN A 91 -0.48 11.77 -10.71
C ASN A 91 0.67 11.69 -11.72
N GLU A 92 1.83 12.26 -11.41
CA GLU A 92 3.02 12.16 -12.25
C GLU A 92 3.56 10.73 -12.31
N LEU A 93 3.79 10.10 -11.16
CA LEU A 93 4.29 8.73 -11.08
C LEU A 93 3.34 7.74 -11.77
N LEU A 94 2.04 7.81 -11.46
CA LEU A 94 1.06 6.89 -12.03
C LEU A 94 0.83 7.10 -13.53
N ARG A 95 0.67 8.35 -13.99
CA ARG A 95 0.23 8.62 -15.37
C ARG A 95 1.38 8.74 -16.36
N LYS A 96 2.55 9.22 -15.92
CA LYS A 96 3.69 9.47 -16.83
C LYS A 96 4.76 8.40 -16.75
N ARG A 97 4.93 7.79 -15.57
CA ARG A 97 6.02 6.83 -15.32
C ARG A 97 5.55 5.39 -15.17
N ASP A 98 4.24 5.15 -15.03
CA ASP A 98 3.65 3.83 -14.79
C ASP A 98 4.20 3.15 -13.52
N GLU A 99 4.35 3.94 -12.45
CA GLU A 99 4.94 3.50 -11.19
C GLU A 99 3.89 3.42 -10.08
N GLY A 100 3.85 2.28 -9.38
CA GLY A 100 2.77 1.93 -8.45
C GLY A 100 3.03 2.23 -6.97
N GLY A 101 4.20 2.79 -6.61
CA GLY A 101 4.61 2.95 -5.22
C GLY A 101 5.40 4.23 -4.96
N VAL A 102 4.97 4.99 -3.95
CA VAL A 102 5.62 6.22 -3.48
C VAL A 102 5.59 6.30 -1.96
N LEU A 103 6.70 6.76 -1.39
CA LEU A 103 6.88 7.04 0.02
C LEU A 103 7.11 8.55 0.18
N PHE A 104 6.26 9.20 0.98
CA PHE A 104 6.45 10.59 1.36
C PHE A 104 7.07 10.66 2.75
N GLN A 105 8.19 11.37 2.89
CA GLN A 105 8.95 11.51 4.14
C GLN A 105 9.12 12.97 4.54
N GLY A 106 9.35 13.20 5.84
CA GLY A 106 9.61 14.54 6.37
C GLY A 106 8.43 15.51 6.36
N LEU A 107 7.19 15.02 6.21
CA LEU A 107 5.99 15.85 6.25
C LEU A 107 5.50 16.10 7.68
N PRO A 108 4.89 17.26 7.97
CA PRO A 108 4.41 17.65 9.30
C PRO A 108 3.05 16.99 9.62
N ILE A 109 2.95 15.67 9.44
CA ILE A 109 1.73 14.89 9.66
C ILE A 109 1.97 13.94 10.84
N SER A 110 1.54 14.37 12.02
CA SER A 110 1.85 13.72 13.29
C SER A 110 0.67 12.96 13.89
N THR A 111 -0.56 13.36 13.57
CA THR A 111 -1.80 12.78 14.11
C THR A 111 -2.61 12.02 13.05
N SER A 112 -3.53 11.17 13.50
CA SER A 112 -4.50 10.51 12.61
C SER A 112 -5.53 11.50 12.04
N GLU A 113 -5.81 12.60 12.73
CA GLU A 113 -6.69 13.67 12.24
C GLU A 113 -6.03 14.44 11.08
N GLU A 114 -4.77 14.84 11.25
CA GLU A 114 -3.98 15.46 10.17
C GLU A 114 -3.87 14.52 8.97
N PHE A 115 -3.63 13.23 9.20
CA PHE A 115 -3.58 12.25 8.12
C PHE A 115 -4.93 12.09 7.42
N SER A 116 -6.04 12.09 8.16
CA SER A 116 -7.39 12.08 7.58
C SER A 116 -7.63 13.28 6.67
N ARG A 117 -7.25 14.49 7.11
CA ARG A 117 -7.35 15.70 6.30
C ARG A 117 -6.51 15.62 5.02
N VAL A 118 -5.32 15.02 5.08
CA VAL A 118 -4.53 14.74 3.87
C VAL A 118 -5.33 13.82 2.93
N VAL A 119 -5.77 12.66 3.42
CA VAL A 119 -6.47 11.64 2.63
C VAL A 119 -7.71 12.20 1.94
N GLN A 120 -8.50 13.01 2.65
CA GLN A 120 -9.70 13.65 2.11
C GLN A 120 -9.39 14.65 0.98
N ASN A 121 -8.21 15.27 1.01
CA ASN A 121 -7.79 16.30 0.05
C ASN A 121 -6.82 15.78 -1.03
N LEU A 122 -6.49 14.49 -1.04
CA LEU A 122 -5.63 13.87 -2.08
C LEU A 122 -6.28 13.83 -3.47
N GLY A 123 -7.57 14.19 -3.59
CA GLY A 123 -8.30 14.10 -4.85
C GLY A 123 -8.46 12.67 -5.37
N LEU A 124 -8.24 11.67 -4.51
CA LEU A 124 -8.47 10.26 -4.79
C LEU A 124 -9.86 9.85 -4.31
N LYS A 125 -10.48 8.88 -5.00
CA LYS A 125 -11.72 8.29 -4.52
C LYS A 125 -11.41 7.37 -3.34
N VAL A 126 -11.60 7.88 -2.13
CA VAL A 126 -11.48 7.10 -0.90
C VAL A 126 -12.80 6.37 -0.64
N SER A 127 -12.72 5.17 -0.10
CA SER A 127 -13.88 4.34 0.18
C SER A 127 -13.82 3.80 1.59
N LEU A 128 -14.99 3.54 2.15
CA LEU A 128 -15.11 2.95 3.47
C LEU A 128 -14.60 1.51 3.46
N TYR A 129 -14.03 1.09 4.58
CA TYR A 129 -13.51 -0.26 4.75
C TYR A 129 -14.66 -1.28 4.74
N VAL A 130 -14.55 -2.30 3.88
CA VAL A 130 -15.46 -3.45 3.81
C VAL A 130 -14.62 -4.72 3.73
N GLY A 131 -14.08 -5.14 4.88
CA GLY A 131 -13.23 -6.33 4.98
C GLY A 131 -13.51 -7.14 6.24
N ASN A 132 -12.86 -8.31 6.33
CA ASN A 132 -13.09 -9.28 7.42
C ASN A 132 -12.10 -9.13 8.59
N ALA A 133 -11.02 -8.34 8.43
CA ALA A 133 -10.12 -8.05 9.53
C ALA A 133 -10.81 -7.10 10.51
N ILE A 134 -10.70 -7.41 11.80
CA ILE A 134 -11.10 -6.51 12.88
C ILE A 134 -10.08 -5.37 12.90
N ARG A 135 -10.61 -4.15 12.77
CA ARG A 135 -9.87 -2.89 12.72
C ARG A 135 -10.74 -1.82 13.37
N HIS A 136 -10.12 -0.81 13.95
CA HIS A 136 -10.82 0.30 14.58
C HIS A 136 -10.69 1.57 13.74
N GLN A 137 -11.79 2.24 13.45
CA GLN A 137 -11.74 3.56 12.82
C GLN A 137 -11.18 4.56 13.83
N THR A 138 -10.09 5.24 13.46
CA THR A 138 -9.46 6.25 14.33
C THR A 138 -9.85 7.66 13.92
N ASN A 139 -10.13 7.88 12.62
CA ASN A 139 -10.66 9.13 12.06
C ASN A 139 -11.40 8.84 10.73
N ASP A 140 -11.99 9.85 10.10
CA ASP A 140 -12.63 9.68 8.80
C ASP A 140 -11.64 9.14 7.76
N PHE A 141 -12.01 8.02 7.14
CA PHE A 141 -11.17 7.29 6.18
C PHE A 141 -9.82 6.79 6.71
N VAL A 142 -9.62 6.79 8.04
CA VAL A 142 -8.40 6.29 8.68
C VAL A 142 -8.78 5.21 9.70
N TYR A 143 -8.21 4.03 9.51
CA TYR A 143 -8.43 2.86 10.34
C TYR A 143 -7.09 2.36 10.86
N SER A 144 -7.07 1.77 12.06
CA SER A 144 -5.94 1.02 12.57
C SER A 144 -5.59 -0.17 11.66
N ALA A 145 -4.38 -0.70 11.79
CA ALA A 145 -4.04 -2.04 11.32
C ALA A 145 -4.99 -3.09 11.91
N SER A 146 -4.89 -4.32 11.37
CA SER A 146 -5.63 -5.44 11.95
C SER A 146 -5.25 -5.65 13.42
N ASP A 147 -6.25 -5.93 14.26
CA ASP A 147 -6.05 -6.36 15.65
C ASP A 147 -5.55 -7.82 15.75
N GLN A 148 -4.85 -8.30 14.71
CA GLN A 148 -4.18 -9.58 14.74
C GLN A 148 -2.99 -9.52 15.69
N PRO A 149 -2.63 -10.65 16.33
CA PRO A 149 -1.45 -10.70 17.18
C PRO A 149 -0.19 -10.23 16.42
N PRO A 150 0.68 -9.40 17.03
CA PRO A 150 1.84 -8.82 16.36
C PRO A 150 2.91 -9.85 15.95
N GLU A 151 2.86 -11.05 16.50
CA GLU A 151 3.69 -12.19 16.11
C GLU A 151 3.24 -12.86 14.81
N TRP A 152 2.06 -12.50 14.26
CA TRP A 152 1.56 -13.03 12.99
C TRP A 152 2.10 -12.26 11.80
N TYR A 153 2.37 -13.01 10.73
CA TYR A 153 2.82 -12.47 9.46
C TYR A 153 1.65 -12.41 8.51
N ILE A 154 1.52 -11.27 7.84
CA ILE A 154 0.58 -11.09 6.75
C ILE A 154 1.34 -11.40 5.46
N GLU A 155 0.98 -12.50 4.82
CA GLU A 155 1.60 -12.93 3.57
C GLU A 155 1.42 -11.89 2.46
N ALA A 156 2.35 -11.84 1.52
CA ALA A 156 2.25 -10.93 0.38
C ALA A 156 0.95 -11.19 -0.40
N HIS A 157 0.12 -10.17 -0.51
CA HIS A 157 -1.13 -10.21 -1.25
C HIS A 157 -1.40 -8.79 -1.79
N ASN A 158 -2.16 -8.70 -2.89
CA ASN A 158 -2.76 -7.43 -3.23
C ASN A 158 -3.85 -7.16 -2.21
N GLU A 159 -3.87 -5.97 -1.60
CA GLU A 159 -4.86 -5.74 -0.57
C GLU A 159 -6.25 -5.84 -1.17
N LEU A 160 -7.07 -6.59 -0.46
CA LEU A 160 -8.35 -7.02 -0.93
C LEU A 160 -8.22 -7.67 -2.33
N ALA A 161 -7.41 -8.71 -2.51
CA ALA A 161 -7.46 -9.53 -3.74
C ALA A 161 -8.88 -10.07 -4.08
N TYR A 162 -9.86 -9.84 -3.18
CA TYR A 162 -11.31 -10.02 -3.37
C TYR A 162 -12.17 -8.72 -3.29
N THR A 163 -11.62 -7.52 -3.01
CA THR A 163 -12.26 -6.16 -2.97
C THR A 163 -11.23 -5.00 -3.27
N ASN A 164 -11.32 -3.71 -2.83
CA ASN A 164 -10.49 -2.57 -3.37
C ASN A 164 -9.90 -1.49 -2.36
N TYR A 165 -9.25 -1.77 -1.21
CA TYR A 165 -8.85 -0.73 -0.21
C TYR A 165 -7.48 -0.97 0.48
N PHE A 166 -6.84 0.06 1.07
CA PHE A 166 -5.52 -0.01 1.76
C PHE A 166 -5.39 1.00 2.93
N PRO A 167 -4.75 0.66 4.07
CA PRO A 167 -3.88 1.65 4.76
C PRO A 167 -2.66 1.09 5.56
N GLU A 168 -1.65 1.95 5.80
CA GLU A 168 -0.99 2.26 7.11
C GLU A 168 0.54 2.54 7.10
N LYS A 169 1.00 3.16 8.21
CA LYS A 169 2.36 3.65 8.49
C LYS A 169 3.32 2.51 8.90
N PRO A 170 4.62 2.61 8.56
CA PRO A 170 5.61 1.60 8.95
C PRO A 170 5.94 1.67 10.46
N PRO A 171 6.30 0.53 11.08
CA PRO A 171 6.79 0.51 12.46
C PRO A 171 8.18 1.12 12.58
N ARG A 172 8.66 1.25 13.83
CA ARG A 172 10.02 1.72 14.11
C ARG A 172 11.06 0.72 13.57
N PRO A 173 12.18 1.20 13.00
CA PRO A 173 13.25 0.33 12.53
C PRO A 173 13.74 -0.64 13.62
N GLY A 174 13.93 -1.91 13.26
CA GLY A 174 14.44 -2.94 14.17
C GLY A 174 13.43 -3.58 15.12
N ALA A 175 12.17 -3.14 15.11
CA ALA A 175 11.10 -3.73 15.94
C ALA A 175 10.38 -4.92 15.28
N GLY A 176 10.72 -5.25 14.03
CA GLY A 176 9.88 -6.08 13.16
C GLY A 176 8.67 -5.31 12.62
N GLY A 177 7.71 -6.01 12.02
CA GLY A 177 6.47 -5.44 11.49
C GLY A 177 6.60 -4.70 10.15
N GLU A 178 7.68 -4.97 9.41
CA GLU A 178 7.97 -4.29 8.16
C GLU A 178 6.80 -4.44 7.16
N SER A 179 6.29 -3.32 6.62
CA SER A 179 5.30 -3.35 5.53
C SER A 179 6.01 -3.64 4.22
N VAL A 180 6.21 -4.93 3.94
CA VAL A 180 6.88 -5.38 2.71
C VAL A 180 5.97 -5.13 1.51
N ILE A 181 6.47 -4.36 0.54
CA ILE A 181 5.80 -4.13 -0.74
C ILE A 181 6.50 -4.92 -1.84
N THR A 182 5.71 -5.44 -2.79
CA THR A 182 6.23 -6.20 -3.93
C THR A 182 5.59 -5.70 -5.21
N ASP A 183 6.39 -5.50 -6.26
CA ASP A 183 5.87 -5.25 -7.60
C ASP A 183 5.39 -6.58 -8.20
N VAL A 184 4.07 -6.78 -8.25
CA VAL A 184 3.49 -8.03 -8.76
C VAL A 184 3.80 -8.28 -10.23
N ARG A 185 4.15 -7.24 -10.99
CA ARG A 185 4.57 -7.36 -12.40
C ARG A 185 5.88 -8.12 -12.53
N ASP A 186 6.72 -8.08 -11.49
CA ASP A 186 8.01 -8.80 -11.44
C ASP A 186 7.84 -10.26 -11.04
N ILE A 187 6.69 -10.65 -10.49
CA ILE A 187 6.44 -12.03 -10.04
C ILE A 187 6.13 -12.94 -11.24
N LEU A 188 5.18 -12.54 -12.09
CA LEU A 188 4.67 -13.39 -13.18
C LEU A 188 5.77 -13.91 -14.12
N PRO A 189 6.77 -13.11 -14.56
CA PRO A 189 7.84 -13.59 -15.43
C PRO A 189 8.80 -14.60 -14.76
N ARG A 190 8.77 -14.71 -13.42
CA ARG A 190 9.66 -15.60 -12.64
C ARG A 190 9.00 -16.94 -12.31
N LEU A 191 7.70 -17.08 -12.59
CA LEU A 191 6.97 -18.32 -12.39
C LEU A 191 7.23 -19.29 -13.56
N ASP A 192 7.18 -20.58 -13.27
CA ASP A 192 7.23 -21.62 -14.30
C ASP A 192 6.05 -21.48 -15.28
N GLY A 193 6.34 -21.51 -16.58
CA GLY A 193 5.35 -21.31 -17.63
C GLY A 193 4.21 -22.33 -17.60
N ASP A 194 4.48 -23.59 -17.26
CA ASP A 194 3.46 -24.64 -17.19
C ASP A 194 2.51 -24.39 -16.01
N VAL A 195 3.05 -23.87 -14.90
CA VAL A 195 2.25 -23.46 -13.74
C VAL A 195 1.34 -22.27 -14.10
N VAL A 196 1.88 -21.27 -14.79
CA VAL A 196 1.12 -20.10 -15.24
C VAL A 196 -0.01 -20.49 -16.18
N GLU A 197 0.27 -21.35 -17.17
CA GLU A 197 -0.76 -21.83 -18.12
C GLU A 197 -1.84 -22.65 -17.42
N LYS A 198 -1.48 -23.46 -16.43
CA LYS A 198 -2.46 -24.18 -15.60
C LYS A 198 -3.38 -23.21 -14.86
N PHE A 199 -2.85 -22.15 -14.24
CA PHE A 199 -3.66 -21.13 -13.58
C PHE A 199 -4.57 -20.37 -14.56
N ARG A 200 -4.07 -19.99 -15.74
CA ARG A 200 -4.87 -19.31 -16.77
C ARG A 200 -6.03 -20.17 -17.26
N ARG A 201 -5.81 -21.46 -17.48
CA ARG A 201 -6.82 -22.40 -17.99
C ARG A 201 -7.86 -22.78 -16.96
N LEU A 202 -7.45 -23.03 -15.71
CA LEU A 202 -8.32 -23.55 -14.66
C LEU A 202 -8.92 -22.47 -13.76
N GLY A 203 -8.32 -21.28 -13.73
CA GLY A 203 -8.59 -20.29 -12.70
C GLY A 203 -8.06 -20.71 -11.32
N ILE A 204 -8.48 -19.98 -10.30
CA ILE A 204 -8.13 -20.23 -8.90
C ILE A 204 -9.44 -20.32 -8.09
N MET A 205 -9.53 -21.33 -7.24
CA MET A 205 -10.63 -21.48 -6.28
C MET A 205 -10.07 -21.33 -4.86
N TYR A 206 -10.62 -20.37 -4.12
CA TYR A 206 -10.31 -20.16 -2.72
C TYR A 206 -11.48 -20.66 -1.87
N THR A 207 -11.18 -21.53 -0.91
CA THR A 207 -12.18 -22.08 0.01
C THR A 207 -11.88 -21.57 1.41
N HIS A 208 -12.86 -20.89 2.01
CA HIS A 208 -12.77 -20.36 3.37
C HIS A 208 -13.83 -21.03 4.24
N TYR A 209 -13.41 -21.52 5.40
CA TYR A 209 -14.32 -22.04 6.42
C TYR A 209 -14.42 -21.02 7.55
N VAL A 210 -15.55 -20.34 7.64
CA VAL A 210 -15.80 -19.33 8.68
C VAL A 210 -16.70 -19.93 9.75
N PRO A 211 -16.29 -19.93 11.04
CA PRO A 211 -17.13 -20.40 12.14
C PRO A 211 -18.42 -19.57 12.25
N THR A 212 -19.55 -20.20 12.50
CA THR A 212 -20.90 -19.59 12.54
C THR A 212 -21.13 -18.60 13.69
N ARG A 213 -20.16 -18.41 14.60
CA ARG A 213 -20.31 -17.57 15.79
C ARG A 213 -19.01 -16.81 16.10
N THR A 214 -18.80 -15.72 15.39
CA THR A 214 -17.89 -14.65 15.83
C THR A 214 -18.58 -13.32 15.53
N PRO A 215 -18.76 -12.42 16.52
CA PRO A 215 -19.23 -11.06 16.24
C PRO A 215 -18.30 -10.42 15.20
N GLY A 216 -18.83 -10.04 14.03
CA GLY A 216 -18.05 -9.47 12.91
C GLY A 216 -18.02 -10.32 11.63
N ALA A 217 -18.48 -11.57 11.65
CA ALA A 217 -18.69 -12.33 10.42
C ALA A 217 -19.92 -11.80 9.66
N LEU A 218 -19.71 -11.35 8.42
CA LEU A 218 -20.72 -10.85 7.49
C LEU A 218 -22.04 -11.61 7.59
N ALA A 219 -23.07 -10.95 8.13
CA ALA A 219 -24.44 -11.34 7.88
C ALA A 219 -24.69 -11.09 6.39
N ALA A 220 -24.59 -12.15 5.58
CA ALA A 220 -25.10 -12.14 4.22
C ALA A 220 -26.59 -11.79 4.31
N LYS A 221 -26.95 -10.55 3.99
CA LYS A 221 -28.34 -10.18 3.73
C LYS A 221 -28.68 -10.78 2.36
N GLY A 222 -29.61 -11.73 2.36
CA GLY A 222 -30.25 -12.25 1.15
C GLY A 222 -31.16 -11.23 0.49
#